data_AF-A0A5N7WLF7-F1
#
_entry.id   AF-A0A5N7WLF7-F1
#
_cell.length_a   1.000
_cell.length_b   1.000
_cell.length_c   1.000
_cell.angle_alpha   90.00
_cell.angle_beta   90.00
_cell.angle_gamma   90.00
#
_symmetry.space_group_name_H-M   'P 1'
#
loop_
_entity.id
_entity.type
_entity.pdbx_description
1 polymer ?
#
loop_
_entity_poly.entity_id
_entity_poly.type
_entity_poly.pdbx_seq_one_letter_code
_entity_poly.pdbx_strand_id
1 'polypeptide(L)'
;MTDAQRRAAFAHLLHRFHSSQDLEPAQRWLLLEASHVLGQQLLGLHWRSHCWMLRHALQLRDAREVAGQLLRLALLPAGHLLDRLPRGNTGRATVPATLPMDMPPAVSVLIAEALRATLHAPRQRPRV
;
A
#
# COMPACT_ATOMS: atom_id res chain seq x y z
N MET A 1 -9.06 1.20 -14.32
CA MET A 1 -7.61 1.46 -14.13
C MET A 1 -6.84 0.26 -14.65
N THR A 2 -5.85 0.46 -15.51
CA THR A 2 -4.97 -0.62 -16.01
C THR A 2 -3.89 -0.98 -14.98
N ASP A 3 -3.26 -2.14 -15.13
CA ASP A 3 -2.13 -2.54 -14.28
C ASP A 3 -0.96 -1.55 -14.36
N ALA A 4 -0.72 -0.96 -15.53
CA ALA A 4 0.29 0.08 -15.70
C ALA A 4 -0.04 1.33 -14.88
N GLN A 5 -1.28 1.81 -14.92
CA GLN A 5 -1.75 2.94 -14.10
C GLN A 5 -1.63 2.63 -12.60
N ARG A 6 -2.02 1.41 -12.19
CA ARG A 6 -1.92 0.95 -10.80
C ARG A 6 -0.47 0.95 -10.32
N ARG A 7 0.45 0.40 -11.10
CA ARG A 7 1.88 0.34 -10.77
C ARG A 7 2.51 1.74 -10.70
N ALA A 8 2.12 2.65 -11.60
CA ALA A 8 2.60 4.04 -11.56
C ALA A 8 2.12 4.77 -10.30
N ALA A 9 0.82 4.73 -10.00
CA ALA A 9 0.27 5.36 -8.80
C ALA A 9 0.83 4.74 -7.50
N PHE A 10 1.02 3.42 -7.48
CA PHE A 10 1.70 2.75 -6.37
C PHE A 10 3.13 3.26 -6.17
N ALA A 11 3.91 3.40 -7.25
CA ALA A 11 5.26 3.92 -7.19
C ALA A 11 5.28 5.37 -6.69
N HIS A 12 4.30 6.19 -7.11
CA HIS A 12 4.14 7.55 -6.60
C HIS A 12 3.87 7.58 -5.09
N LEU A 13 2.97 6.73 -4.57
CA LEU A 13 2.70 6.63 -3.13
C LEU A 13 3.93 6.22 -2.33
N LEU A 14 4.71 5.24 -2.81
CA LEU A 14 5.97 4.87 -2.15
C LEU A 14 7.02 5.97 -2.23
N HIS A 15 7.10 6.70 -3.35
CA HIS A 15 8.00 7.85 -3.44
C HIS A 15 7.63 8.92 -2.41
N ARG A 16 6.34 9.25 -2.29
CA ARG A 16 5.83 10.15 -1.23
C ARG A 16 6.19 9.66 0.17
N PHE A 17 6.07 8.36 0.45
CA PHE A 17 6.45 7.77 1.75
C PHE A 17 7.95 7.88 2.05
N HIS A 18 8.82 7.72 1.04
CA HIS A 18 10.26 7.88 1.22
C HIS A 18 10.67 9.33 1.49
N SER A 19 9.96 10.28 0.86
CA SER A 19 10.21 11.71 0.99
C SER A 19 9.51 12.35 2.20
N SER A 20 8.74 11.59 2.99
CA SER A 20 7.97 12.09 4.14
C SER A 20 8.61 11.72 5.48
N GLN A 21 9.94 11.90 5.61
CA GLN A 21 10.66 11.49 6.81
C GLN A 21 10.38 12.38 8.03
N ASP A 22 10.06 13.63 7.74
CA ASP A 22 9.70 14.73 8.63
C ASP A 22 8.21 14.72 9.04
N LEU A 23 7.37 13.90 8.39
CA LEU A 23 5.95 13.81 8.72
C LEU A 23 5.70 12.91 9.94
N GLU A 24 4.59 13.20 10.62
CA GLU A 24 4.12 12.40 11.75
C GLU A 24 3.85 10.94 11.33
N PRO A 25 4.10 9.96 12.22
CA PRO A 25 3.91 8.54 11.91
C PRO A 25 2.53 8.22 11.33
N ALA A 26 1.46 8.86 11.82
CA ALA A 26 0.10 8.66 11.31
C ALA A 26 -0.04 9.02 9.83
N GLN A 27 0.57 10.12 9.37
CA GLN A 27 0.53 10.53 7.96
C GLN A 27 1.31 9.57 7.07
N ARG A 28 2.43 9.03 7.58
CA ARG A 28 3.24 8.04 6.88
C ARG A 28 2.51 6.71 6.74
N TRP A 29 1.75 6.31 7.76
CA TRP A 29 0.89 5.13 7.68
C TRP A 29 -0.19 5.27 6.61
N LEU A 30 -0.83 6.43 6.47
CA LEU A 30 -1.84 6.64 5.43
C LEU A 30 -1.28 6.40 4.01
N LEU A 31 -0.03 6.78 3.75
CA LEU A 31 0.63 6.51 2.46
C LEU A 31 0.84 5.01 2.23
N LEU A 32 1.21 4.27 3.28
CA LEU A 32 1.37 2.81 3.21
C LEU A 32 0.02 2.10 3.05
N GLU A 33 -1.00 2.50 3.80
CA GLU A 33 -2.38 1.97 3.68
C GLU A 33 -2.94 2.19 2.27
N ALA A 34 -2.76 3.39 1.71
CA ALA A 34 -3.08 3.68 0.31
C ALA A 34 -2.30 2.81 -0.68
N SER A 35 -0.99 2.62 -0.46
CA SER A 35 -0.19 1.75 -1.32
C SER A 35 -0.68 0.30 -1.26
N HIS A 36 -1.06 -0.17 -0.07
CA HIS A 36 -1.55 -1.53 0.16
C HIS A 36 -2.90 -1.76 -0.52
N VAL A 37 -3.90 -0.92 -0.24
CA VAL A 37 -5.24 -1.04 -0.86
C VAL A 37 -5.12 -0.96 -2.40
N LEU A 38 -4.30 -0.04 -2.91
CA LEU A 38 -4.07 0.08 -4.35
C LEU A 38 -3.36 -1.16 -4.93
N GLY A 39 -2.39 -1.73 -4.21
CA GLY A 39 -1.59 -2.88 -4.62
C GLY A 39 -2.23 -4.24 -4.35
N GLN A 40 -3.33 -4.29 -3.60
CA GLN A 40 -3.86 -5.51 -2.99
C GLN A 40 -4.14 -6.63 -4.01
N GLN A 41 -4.63 -6.28 -5.20
CA GLN A 41 -4.99 -7.22 -6.26
C GLN A 41 -3.81 -7.75 -7.09
N LEU A 42 -2.62 -7.16 -6.95
CA LEU A 42 -1.42 -7.62 -7.66
C LEU A 42 -0.44 -8.20 -6.64
N LEU A 43 -0.24 -9.52 -6.68
CA LEU A 43 0.60 -10.28 -5.73
C LEU A 43 1.92 -9.57 -5.39
N GLY A 44 2.68 -9.15 -6.41
CA GLY A 44 3.97 -8.48 -6.21
C GLY A 44 3.86 -7.11 -5.55
N LEU A 45 2.80 -6.34 -5.81
CA LEU A 45 2.59 -5.05 -5.14
C LEU A 45 2.11 -5.25 -3.71
N HIS A 46 1.20 -6.19 -3.50
CA HIS A 46 0.68 -6.56 -2.18
C HIS A 46 1.81 -7.03 -1.24
N TRP A 47 2.69 -7.91 -1.73
CA TRP A 47 3.88 -8.35 -1.00
C TRP A 47 4.76 -7.16 -0.62
N ARG A 48 5.08 -6.30 -1.60
CA ARG A 48 5.92 -5.13 -1.40
C ARG A 48 5.33 -4.16 -0.37
N SER A 49 4.00 -3.96 -0.35
CA SER A 49 3.34 -3.14 0.67
C SER A 49 3.56 -3.70 2.08
N HIS A 50 3.39 -5.00 2.29
CA HIS A 50 3.65 -5.59 3.61
C HIS A 50 5.11 -5.51 4.02
N CYS A 51 6.07 -5.64 3.10
CA CYS A 51 7.48 -5.41 3.42
C CYS A 51 7.74 -3.98 3.90
N TRP A 52 7.14 -2.97 3.27
CA TRP A 52 7.28 -1.57 3.68
C TRP A 52 6.56 -1.27 4.99
N MET A 53 5.36 -1.83 5.21
CA MET A 53 4.65 -1.75 6.49
C MET A 53 5.46 -2.39 7.62
N LEU A 54 6.05 -3.57 7.40
CA LEU A 54 6.91 -4.25 8.36
C LEU A 54 8.14 -3.40 8.69
N ARG A 55 8.81 -2.84 7.67
CA ARG A 55 9.95 -1.95 7.88
C ARG A 55 9.57 -0.72 8.69
N HIS A 56 8.42 -0.11 8.40
CA HIS A 56 7.95 1.07 9.14
C HIS A 56 7.59 0.73 10.58
N ALA A 57 6.92 -0.40 10.82
CA ALA A 57 6.63 -0.90 12.16
C ALA A 57 7.91 -1.15 12.98
N LEU A 58 8.95 -1.73 12.37
CA LEU A 58 10.27 -1.89 13.00
C LEU A 58 10.91 -0.56 13.37
N GLN A 59 10.82 0.46 12.50
CA GLN A 59 11.33 1.81 12.78
C GLN A 59 10.61 2.46 13.97
N LEU A 60 9.29 2.26 14.07
CA LEU A 60 8.46 2.77 15.17
C LEU A 60 8.52 1.89 16.44
N ARG A 61 9.21 0.73 16.38
CA ARG A 61 9.23 -0.28 17.44
C ARG A 61 7.84 -0.77 17.85
N ASP A 62 6.90 -0.81 16.91
CA ASP A 62 5.54 -1.31 17.13
C ASP A 62 5.51 -2.84 16.97
N ALA A 63 5.69 -3.55 18.10
CA ALA A 63 5.72 -5.01 18.11
C ALA A 63 4.41 -5.66 17.62
N ARG A 64 3.27 -5.01 17.85
CA ARG A 64 1.96 -5.52 17.42
C ARG A 64 1.86 -5.47 15.90
N GLU A 65 2.26 -4.36 15.28
CA GLU A 65 2.31 -4.27 13.82
C GLU A 65 3.34 -5.23 13.23
N VAL A 66 4.54 -5.33 13.82
CA VAL A 66 5.56 -6.28 13.35
C VAL A 66 5.01 -7.71 13.27
N ALA A 67 4.39 -8.20 14.34
CA ALA A 67 3.78 -9.53 14.36
C ALA A 67 2.64 -9.66 13.32
N GLY A 68 1.79 -8.63 13.21
CA GLY A 68 0.68 -8.61 12.26
C GLY A 68 1.11 -8.59 10.79
N GLN A 69 2.21 -7.93 10.46
CA GLN A 69 2.77 -7.90 9.10
C GLN A 69 3.46 -9.23 8.75
N LEU A 70 4.16 -9.85 9.69
CA LEU A 70 4.75 -11.19 9.49
C LEU A 70 3.67 -12.24 9.21
N LEU A 71 2.57 -12.24 9.98
CA LEU A 71 1.42 -13.11 9.74
C LEU A 71 0.84 -12.87 8.33
N ARG A 72 0.65 -11.61 7.94
CA ARG A 72 0.07 -11.26 6.63
C ARG A 72 0.98 -11.69 5.47
N LEU A 73 2.30 -11.55 5.61
CA LEU A 73 3.25 -12.08 4.62
C LEU A 73 3.15 -13.60 4.48
N ALA A 74 2.97 -14.33 5.58
CA ALA A 74 2.80 -15.78 5.56
C ALA A 74 1.46 -16.22 4.91
N LEU A 75 0.37 -15.48 5.16
CA LEU A 75 -0.97 -15.79 4.61
C LEU A 75 -1.17 -15.34 3.16
N LEU A 76 -0.39 -14.35 2.71
CA LEU A 76 -0.57 -13.71 1.41
C LEU A 76 -0.58 -14.70 0.22
N PRO A 77 0.34 -15.69 0.11
CA PRO A 77 0.31 -16.64 -1.01
C PRO A 77 -1.00 -17.44 -1.08
N ALA A 78 -1.51 -17.90 0.06
CA ALA A 78 -2.76 -18.65 0.14
C ALA A 78 -3.97 -17.76 -0.20
N GLY A 79 -3.99 -16.50 0.26
CA GLY A 79 -5.06 -15.55 -0.03
C GLY A 79 -5.21 -15.24 -1.53
N HIS A 80 -4.09 -15.07 -2.25
CA HIS A 80 -4.10 -14.87 -3.70
C HIS A 80 -4.48 -16.14 -4.47
N LEU A 81 -3.99 -17.31 -4.04
CA LEU A 81 -4.33 -18.59 -4.68
C LEU A 81 -5.84 -18.89 -4.59
N LEU A 82 -6.48 -18.51 -3.49
CA LEU A 82 -7.91 -18.71 -3.27
C LEU A 82 -8.79 -17.57 -3.80
N ASP A 83 -8.21 -16.52 -4.38
CA ASP A 83 -8.87 -15.26 -4.77
C ASP A 83 -9.78 -14.66 -3.68
N ARG A 84 -9.37 -14.82 -2.41
CA ARG A 84 -10.12 -14.38 -1.22
C ARG A 84 -9.38 -13.26 -0.51
N LEU A 85 -9.33 -12.11 -1.18
CA LEU A 85 -8.70 -10.91 -0.63
C LEU A 85 -9.77 -9.97 -0.02
N PRO A 86 -9.57 -9.48 1.21
CA PRO A 86 -10.54 -8.61 1.89
C PRO A 86 -10.51 -7.20 1.30
N ARG A 87 -11.35 -6.93 0.30
CA ARG A 87 -11.39 -5.63 -0.38
C ARG A 87 -11.49 -4.48 0.63
N GLY A 88 -10.69 -3.43 0.41
CA GLY A 88 -10.66 -2.21 1.20
C GLY A 88 -9.94 -2.32 2.55
N ASN A 89 -9.48 -3.51 2.94
CA ASN A 89 -8.66 -3.69 4.14
C ASN A 89 -7.37 -2.86 4.05
N THR A 90 -7.05 -2.10 5.10
CA THR A 90 -5.91 -1.19 5.10
C THR A 90 -4.56 -1.88 5.28
N GLY A 91 -4.55 -3.17 5.65
CA GLY A 91 -3.34 -3.96 5.89
C GLY A 91 -2.75 -3.80 7.29
N ARG A 92 -3.30 -2.91 8.12
CA ARG A 92 -2.87 -2.67 9.50
C ARG A 92 -3.20 -3.83 10.43
N ALA A 93 -2.36 -4.09 11.44
CA ALA A 93 -2.61 -5.07 12.49
C ALA A 93 -3.70 -4.65 13.49
N THR A 94 -4.19 -3.40 13.39
CA THR A 94 -5.34 -2.89 14.15
C THR A 94 -6.67 -3.43 13.64
N VAL A 95 -6.73 -3.91 12.39
CA VAL A 95 -7.91 -4.56 11.80
C VAL A 95 -7.64 -6.05 11.54
N PRO A 96 -8.66 -6.93 11.55
CA PRO A 96 -8.48 -8.34 11.21
C PRO A 96 -7.99 -8.51 9.76
N ALA A 97 -7.12 -9.49 9.53
CA ALA A 97 -6.50 -9.74 8.21
C ALA A 97 -7.49 -10.27 7.16
N THR A 98 -8.66 -10.73 7.57
CA THR A 98 -9.70 -11.31 6.70
C THR A 98 -10.95 -10.43 6.59
N LEU A 99 -10.98 -9.28 7.26
CA LEU A 99 -12.15 -8.39 7.30
C LEU A 99 -12.24 -7.56 6.01
N PRO A 100 -13.25 -7.77 5.13
CA PRO A 100 -13.58 -6.82 4.08
C PRO A 100 -14.17 -5.56 4.73
N MET A 101 -13.83 -4.40 4.19
CA MET A 101 -14.32 -3.13 4.73
C MET A 101 -14.38 -2.06 3.66
N ASP A 102 -15.15 -1.01 3.92
CA ASP A 102 -15.12 0.18 3.08
C ASP A 102 -13.75 0.85 3.17
N MET A 103 -13.26 1.30 2.02
CA MET A 103 -12.00 2.02 1.94
C MET A 103 -12.12 3.34 2.73
N PRO A 104 -11.23 3.60 3.71
CA PRO A 104 -11.28 4.85 4.46
C PRO A 104 -11.19 6.08 3.55
N PRO A 105 -11.92 7.17 3.83
CA PRO A 105 -11.91 8.36 2.97
C PRO A 105 -10.52 8.94 2.72
N ALA A 106 -9.67 9.04 3.75
CA ALA A 106 -8.29 9.53 3.61
C ALA A 106 -7.43 8.67 2.67
N VAL A 107 -7.61 7.35 2.73
CA VAL A 107 -6.92 6.39 1.85
C VAL A 107 -7.39 6.57 0.40
N SER A 108 -8.70 6.73 0.20
CA SER A 108 -9.30 6.99 -1.12
C SER A 108 -8.76 8.28 -1.75
N VAL A 109 -8.67 9.36 -0.97
CA VAL A 109 -8.13 10.65 -1.40
C VAL A 109 -6.69 10.51 -1.89
N LEU A 110 -5.83 9.85 -1.11
CA LEU A 110 -4.42 9.64 -1.49
C LEU A 110 -4.27 8.80 -2.76
N ILE A 111 -5.10 7.76 -2.93
CA ILE A 111 -5.11 6.97 -4.16
C ILE A 111 -5.54 7.83 -5.36
N ALA A 112 -6.59 8.64 -5.21
CA ALA A 112 -7.06 9.53 -6.26
C ALA A 112 -6.04 10.60 -6.63
N GLU A 113 -5.30 11.15 -5.66
CA GLU A 113 -4.19 12.07 -5.89
C GLU A 113 -3.04 11.40 -6.66
N ALA A 114 -2.62 10.20 -6.23
CA ALA A 114 -1.55 9.47 -6.90
C ALA A 114 -1.91 9.10 -8.35
N LEU A 115 -3.17 8.74 -8.60
CA LEU A 115 -3.66 8.48 -9.95
C LEU A 115 -3.63 9.75 -10.81
N ARG A 116 -4.13 10.88 -10.29
CA ARG A 116 -4.08 12.17 -11.02
C ARG A 116 -2.64 12.60 -11.32
N ALA A 117 -1.74 12.50 -10.35
CA ALA A 117 -0.33 12.87 -10.50
C ALA A 117 0.39 12.03 -11.58
N THR A 118 0.02 10.75 -11.73
CA THR A 118 0.67 9.84 -12.68
C THR A 118 0.03 9.84 -14.07
N LEU A 119 -1.21 10.30 -14.20
CA LEU A 119 -1.87 10.53 -15.49
C LEU A 119 -1.30 11.76 -16.23
N HIS A 120 -0.86 12.78 -15.49
CA HIS A 120 -0.36 14.05 -16.05
C HIS A 120 1.17 14.15 -16.13
N ALA A 121 1.91 13.12 -15.71
CA ALA A 121 3.37 13.11 -15.86
C ALA A 121 3.71 13.11 -17.36
N PRO A 122 4.47 14.10 -17.87
CA PRO A 122 4.83 14.14 -19.28
C PRO A 122 5.60 12.86 -19.63
N ARG A 123 5.13 12.12 -20.64
CA ARG A 123 5.87 11.01 -21.25
C ARG A 123 7.23 11.55 -21.70
N GLN A 124 8.28 11.35 -20.90
CA GLN A 124 9.64 11.56 -21.37
C GLN A 124 9.86 10.54 -22.49
N ARG A 125 9.86 11.01 -23.74
CA ARG A 125 10.25 10.20 -24.89
C ARG A 125 11.72 9.82 -24.71
N PRO A 126 12.12 8.57 -24.97
CA PRO A 126 13.53 8.24 -25.03
C PRO A 126 14.16 9.14 -26.11
N ARG A 127 15.22 9.87 -25.74
CA ARG A 127 16.07 10.53 -26.73
C ARG A 127 16.72 9.41 -27.55
N VAL A 128 16.33 9.31 -28.81
CA VAL A 128 16.99 8.51 -29.85
C VAL A 128 18.36 9.12 -30.11
#